data_AF-A0A176WQU8-F1
#
_entry.id   AF-A0A176WQU8-F1
#
_cell.length_a   1.000
_cell.length_b   1.000
_cell.length_c   1.000
_cell.angle_alpha   90.00
_cell.angle_beta   90.00
_cell.angle_gamma   90.00
#
_symmetry.space_group_name_H-M   'P 1'
#
loop_
_entity.id
_entity.type
_entity.pdbx_description
1 polymer ?
#
loop_
_entity_poly.entity_id
_entity_poly.type
_entity_poly.pdbx_seq_one_letter_code
_entity_poly.pdbx_strand_id
1 'polypeptide(L)'
;MAAFSMYGRAEAEQGIALDEDVKEKMMYNYQDAREYDYLRERIERREPGWENMQEVLFTKDPERALSDPVIISDPAYYTAKQKIQAEVHDLPVPPTPAEWMNDVKYPLSEADWSKNELKDPRAKTEMDVLLRGQEQFYKSMKDRSWAMHWRKMKAAEVTRNKINSFEHGLEVDSYQSAQPEALRSEADVASTAAASSVPTKVKRAVEKKTDAKKRPDDEKKKRERQERAERMARQAAEREAALAKAKAARERKGAS
;
A
#
# COMPACT_ATOMS: atom_id res chain seq x y z
N MET A 1 14.95 -37.23 5.68
CA MET A 1 16.30 -36.65 5.83
C MET A 1 16.32 -35.31 6.58
N ALA A 2 15.40 -34.36 6.33
CA ALA A 2 15.41 -33.06 7.02
C ALA A 2 15.25 -33.12 8.57
N ALA A 3 14.34 -33.94 9.10
CA ALA A 3 14.13 -34.10 10.54
C ALA A 3 15.37 -34.65 11.27
N PHE A 4 16.07 -35.62 10.66
CA PHE A 4 17.32 -36.19 11.21
C PHE A 4 18.44 -35.14 11.32
N SER A 5 18.54 -34.23 10.35
CA SER A 5 19.52 -33.13 10.38
C SER A 5 19.16 -32.01 11.38
N MET A 6 17.88 -31.82 11.70
CA MET A 6 17.44 -30.80 12.66
C MET A 6 17.75 -31.21 14.11
N TYR A 7 17.36 -32.42 14.50
CA TYR A 7 17.59 -32.90 15.87
C TYR A 7 19.04 -33.28 16.11
N GLY A 8 19.63 -34.06 15.20
CA GLY A 8 20.98 -34.58 15.39
C GLY A 8 22.06 -33.49 15.44
N ARG A 9 21.85 -32.36 14.75
CA ARG A 9 22.78 -31.22 14.80
C ARG A 9 22.67 -30.45 16.11
N ALA A 10 21.45 -30.19 16.58
CA ALA A 10 21.22 -29.51 17.86
C ALA A 10 21.72 -30.35 19.06
N GLU A 11 21.49 -31.66 19.03
CA GLU A 11 22.00 -32.61 20.03
C GLU A 11 23.53 -32.71 20.00
N ALA A 12 24.16 -32.69 18.82
CA ALA A 12 25.61 -32.72 18.68
C ALA A 12 26.30 -31.41 19.10
N GLU A 13 25.68 -30.26 18.85
CA GLU A 13 26.22 -28.94 19.25
C GLU A 13 26.08 -28.66 20.75
N GLN A 14 25.02 -29.18 21.39
CA GLN A 14 24.76 -28.96 22.82
C GLN A 14 25.19 -30.13 23.73
N GLY A 15 25.51 -31.30 23.16
CA GLY A 15 25.94 -32.49 23.91
C GLY A 15 24.85 -33.10 24.81
N ILE A 16 23.59 -32.70 24.61
CA ILE A 16 22.44 -33.11 25.42
C ILE A 16 21.37 -33.65 24.46
N ALA A 17 20.82 -34.83 24.77
CA ALA A 17 19.67 -35.37 24.04
C ALA A 17 18.46 -34.47 24.25
N LEU A 18 17.81 -34.04 23.17
CA LEU A 18 16.62 -33.21 23.26
C LEU A 18 15.45 -34.08 23.72
N ASP A 19 14.71 -33.60 24.71
CA ASP A 19 13.47 -34.23 25.15
C ASP A 19 12.47 -34.31 23.99
N GLU A 20 11.59 -35.32 24.03
CA GLU A 20 10.62 -35.59 22.97
C GLU A 20 9.69 -34.39 22.72
N ASP A 21 9.26 -33.70 23.79
CA ASP A 21 8.47 -32.46 23.72
C ASP A 21 9.21 -31.31 23.00
N VAL A 22 10.53 -31.23 23.16
CA VAL A 22 11.35 -30.20 22.51
C VAL A 22 11.55 -30.53 21.04
N LYS A 23 11.76 -31.81 20.71
CA LYS A 23 11.81 -32.30 19.33
C LYS A 23 10.48 -32.06 18.61
N GLU A 24 9.36 -32.31 19.27
CA GLU A 24 8.03 -32.08 18.72
C GLU A 24 7.80 -30.59 18.42
N LYS A 25 8.11 -29.69 19.37
CA LYS A 25 8.05 -28.24 19.16
C LYS A 25 8.94 -27.76 18.02
N MET A 26 10.16 -28.29 17.92
CA MET A 26 11.05 -27.99 16.80
C MET A 26 10.46 -28.48 15.46
N MET A 27 9.80 -29.64 15.44
CA MET A 27 9.12 -30.13 14.25
C MET A 27 7.99 -29.22 13.81
N TYR A 28 7.12 -28.83 14.76
CA TYR A 28 5.99 -27.95 14.48
C TYR A 28 6.48 -26.62 13.94
N ASN A 29 7.47 -26.00 14.59
CA ASN A 29 8.06 -24.74 14.11
C ASN A 29 8.65 -24.88 12.70
N TYR A 30 9.29 -26.01 12.39
CA TYR A 30 9.83 -26.28 11.06
C TYR A 30 8.73 -26.45 10.01
N GLN A 31 7.67 -27.19 10.33
CA GLN A 31 6.52 -27.39 9.45
C GLN A 31 5.79 -26.07 9.22
N ASP A 32 5.54 -25.29 10.27
CA ASP A 32 4.90 -23.97 10.17
C ASP A 32 5.74 -22.99 9.33
N ALA A 33 7.06 -22.98 9.50
CA ALA A 33 7.94 -22.15 8.67
C ALA A 33 7.90 -22.56 7.19
N ARG A 34 7.87 -23.86 6.90
CA ARG A 34 7.75 -24.39 5.53
C ARG A 34 6.41 -24.05 4.89
N GLU A 35 5.32 -24.14 5.63
CA GLU A 35 4.00 -23.76 5.16
C GLU A 35 3.93 -22.25 4.89
N TYR A 36 4.53 -21.43 5.76
CA TYR A 36 4.64 -19.99 5.55
C TYR A 36 5.36 -19.68 4.24
N ASP A 37 6.54 -20.27 4.03
CA ASP A 37 7.36 -20.04 2.84
C ASP A 37 6.64 -20.51 1.56
N TYR A 38 5.91 -21.62 1.65
CA TYR A 38 5.08 -22.12 0.55
C TYR A 38 3.94 -21.18 0.17
N LEU A 39 3.21 -20.66 1.16
CA LEU A 39 2.14 -19.67 0.92
C LEU A 39 2.71 -18.36 0.37
N ARG A 40 3.84 -17.91 0.91
CA ARG A 40 4.55 -16.72 0.44
C ARG A 40 4.93 -16.81 -1.03
N GLU A 41 5.50 -17.93 -1.46
CA GLU A 41 5.90 -18.17 -2.86
C GLU A 41 4.69 -18.09 -3.81
N ARG A 42 3.53 -18.60 -3.40
CA ARG A 42 2.28 -18.54 -4.19
C ARG A 42 1.70 -17.13 -4.27
N ILE A 43 1.80 -16.38 -3.18
CA ILE A 43 1.41 -14.96 -3.15
C ILE A 43 2.31 -14.13 -4.05
N GLU A 44 3.62 -14.42 -4.06
CA GLU A 44 4.59 -13.78 -4.95
C GLU A 44 4.27 -14.05 -6.42
N ARG A 45 3.90 -15.30 -6.75
CA ARG A 45 3.43 -15.69 -8.09
C ARG A 45 2.04 -15.15 -8.45
N ARG A 46 1.31 -14.54 -7.50
CA ARG A 46 -0.07 -14.05 -7.67
C ARG A 46 -1.00 -15.14 -8.23
N GLU A 47 -0.89 -16.35 -7.70
CA GLU A 47 -1.79 -17.45 -8.06
C GLU A 47 -3.25 -17.10 -7.71
N PRO A 48 -4.25 -17.67 -8.41
CA PRO A 48 -5.66 -17.43 -8.10
C PRO A 48 -5.97 -17.69 -6.62
N GLY A 49 -6.60 -16.72 -5.94
CA GLY A 49 -6.89 -16.81 -4.51
C GLY A 49 -5.71 -16.45 -3.59
N TRP A 50 -4.66 -15.79 -4.11
CA TRP A 50 -3.56 -15.26 -3.30
C TRP A 50 -4.02 -14.32 -2.18
N GLU A 51 -5.16 -13.64 -2.33
CA GLU A 51 -5.75 -12.79 -1.30
C GLU A 51 -6.11 -13.61 -0.05
N ASN A 52 -6.77 -14.76 -0.23
CA ASN A 52 -7.12 -15.66 0.87
C ASN A 52 -5.86 -16.25 1.53
N MET A 53 -4.80 -16.49 0.74
CA MET A 53 -3.53 -16.98 1.28
C MET A 53 -2.85 -15.94 2.18
N GLN A 54 -2.97 -14.64 1.86
CA GLN A 54 -2.48 -13.57 2.73
C GLN A 54 -3.26 -13.52 4.05
N GLU A 55 -4.59 -13.69 4.02
CA GLU A 55 -5.40 -13.76 5.25
C GLU A 55 -4.94 -14.90 6.18
N VAL A 56 -4.60 -16.06 5.60
CA VAL A 56 -4.02 -17.19 6.35
C VAL A 56 -2.68 -16.82 6.96
N LEU A 57 -1.80 -16.13 6.22
CA LEU A 57 -0.51 -15.67 6.75
C LEU A 57 -0.68 -14.66 7.89
N PHE A 58 -1.60 -13.71 7.76
CA PHE A 58 -1.90 -12.73 8.82
C PHE A 58 -2.50 -13.40 10.07
N THR A 59 -3.28 -14.46 9.89
CA THR A 59 -3.87 -15.21 11.02
C THR A 59 -2.81 -16.05 11.75
N LYS A 60 -1.85 -16.62 11.02
CA LYS A 60 -0.76 -17.43 11.59
C LYS A 60 0.32 -16.58 12.27
N ASP A 61 0.88 -15.61 11.55
CA ASP A 61 1.98 -14.77 12.04
C ASP A 61 1.87 -13.33 11.50
N PRO A 62 1.18 -12.43 12.24
CA PRO A 62 0.97 -11.07 11.79
C PRO A 62 2.25 -10.23 11.76
N GLU A 63 3.22 -10.49 12.64
CA GLU A 63 4.47 -9.72 12.70
C GLU A 63 5.35 -10.01 11.50
N ARG A 64 5.48 -11.30 11.15
CA ARG A 64 6.21 -11.71 9.94
C ARG A 64 5.49 -11.26 8.68
N ALA A 65 4.15 -11.33 8.66
CA ALA A 65 3.38 -10.91 7.50
C ALA A 65 3.46 -9.40 7.22
N LEU A 66 3.48 -8.56 8.25
CA LEU A 66 3.61 -7.10 8.10
C LEU A 66 5.01 -6.64 7.68
N SER A 67 6.04 -7.42 8.00
CA SER A 67 7.44 -7.10 7.67
C SER A 67 7.86 -7.61 6.28
N ASP A 68 7.06 -8.48 5.65
CA ASP A 68 7.37 -9.06 4.34
C ASP A 68 6.98 -8.14 3.19
N PRO A 69 7.91 -7.75 2.29
CA PRO A 69 7.61 -6.88 1.16
C PRO A 69 6.66 -7.51 0.11
N VAL A 70 6.48 -8.84 0.11
CA VAL A 70 5.62 -9.55 -0.85
C VAL A 70 4.14 -9.41 -0.50
N ILE A 71 3.84 -9.23 0.78
CA ILE A 71 2.49 -9.23 1.33
C ILE A 71 1.90 -7.83 1.20
N ILE A 72 0.67 -7.78 0.73
CA ILE A 72 -0.06 -6.55 0.53
C ILE A 72 -0.86 -6.26 1.79
N SER A 73 -0.63 -5.11 2.43
CA SER A 73 -1.32 -4.76 3.67
C SER A 73 -2.83 -4.53 3.50
N ASP A 74 -3.26 -4.12 2.28
CA ASP A 74 -4.68 -3.95 1.94
C ASP A 74 -4.98 -4.55 0.54
N PRO A 75 -5.51 -5.79 0.48
CA PRO A 75 -5.80 -6.46 -0.78
C PRO A 75 -6.96 -5.80 -1.55
N ALA A 76 -7.93 -5.20 -0.85
CA ALA A 76 -9.07 -4.53 -1.47
C ALA A 76 -8.62 -3.24 -2.17
N TYR A 77 -7.81 -2.43 -1.50
CA TYR A 77 -7.18 -1.25 -2.09
C TYR A 77 -6.31 -1.62 -3.30
N TYR A 78 -5.50 -2.67 -3.18
CA TYR A 78 -4.65 -3.12 -4.28
C TYR A 78 -5.46 -3.54 -5.51
N THR A 79 -6.52 -4.33 -5.30
CA THR A 79 -7.43 -4.77 -6.37
C THR A 79 -8.12 -3.57 -7.03
N ALA A 80 -8.62 -2.63 -6.23
CA ALA A 80 -9.24 -1.40 -6.74
C ALA A 80 -8.25 -0.57 -7.56
N LYS A 81 -7.02 -0.40 -7.07
CA LYS A 81 -5.94 0.28 -7.78
C LYS A 81 -5.63 -0.39 -9.12
N GLN A 82 -5.51 -1.72 -9.15
CA GLN A 82 -5.24 -2.48 -10.38
C GLN A 82 -6.37 -2.33 -11.40
N LYS A 83 -7.64 -2.39 -10.96
CA LYS A 83 -8.80 -2.15 -11.84
C LYS A 83 -8.77 -0.77 -12.48
N ILE A 84 -8.46 0.26 -11.69
CA ILE A 84 -8.34 1.64 -12.20
C ILE A 84 -7.16 1.77 -13.14
N GLN A 85 -6.03 1.14 -12.83
CA GLN A 85 -4.86 1.15 -13.71
C GLN A 85 -5.13 0.45 -15.04
N ALA A 86 -5.86 -0.67 -15.04
CA ALA A 86 -6.27 -1.37 -16.26
C ALA A 86 -7.20 -0.48 -17.11
N GLU A 87 -8.25 0.09 -16.50
CA GLU A 87 -9.18 0.99 -17.19
C GLU A 87 -8.46 2.19 -17.83
N VAL A 88 -7.49 2.78 -17.13
CA VAL A 88 -6.69 3.89 -17.65
C VAL A 88 -5.69 3.44 -18.72
N HIS A 89 -5.18 2.21 -18.63
CA HIS A 89 -4.26 1.66 -19.60
C HIS A 89 -4.93 1.40 -20.95
N ASP A 90 -6.22 1.03 -20.93
CA ASP A 90 -7.03 0.80 -22.14
C ASP A 90 -7.39 2.10 -22.87
N LEU A 91 -7.26 3.26 -22.23
CA LEU A 91 -7.52 4.54 -22.86
C LEU A 91 -6.36 4.97 -23.79
N PRO A 92 -6.69 5.56 -24.97
CA PRO A 92 -5.67 6.08 -25.86
C PRO A 92 -4.95 7.27 -25.22
N VAL A 93 -3.61 7.22 -25.22
CA VAL A 93 -2.77 8.30 -24.68
C VAL A 93 -2.79 9.49 -25.64
N PRO A 94 -3.06 10.72 -25.16
CA PRO A 94 -3.02 11.91 -26.00
C PRO A 94 -1.58 12.23 -26.48
N PRO A 95 -1.42 12.93 -27.59
CA PRO A 95 -0.10 13.35 -28.07
C PRO A 95 0.61 14.21 -27.03
N THR A 96 1.93 14.10 -26.99
CA THR A 96 2.77 14.82 -26.05
C THR A 96 2.69 16.34 -26.29
N PRO A 97 2.38 17.15 -25.26
CA PRO A 97 2.35 18.60 -25.39
C PRO A 97 3.68 19.17 -25.85
N ALA A 98 3.62 20.26 -26.62
CA ALA A 98 4.81 20.94 -27.11
C ALA A 98 5.68 21.51 -25.99
N GLU A 99 5.12 21.77 -24.80
CA GLU A 99 5.82 22.32 -23.62
C GLU A 99 6.49 21.23 -22.75
N TRP A 100 6.18 19.96 -22.97
CA TRP A 100 6.63 18.86 -22.11
C TRP A 100 8.11 18.56 -22.31
N MET A 101 8.95 18.75 -21.29
CA MET A 101 10.40 18.49 -21.34
C MET A 101 11.11 19.19 -22.53
N ASN A 102 11.03 20.52 -22.60
CA ASN A 102 11.67 21.30 -23.66
C ASN A 102 13.16 21.59 -23.43
N ASP A 103 13.62 21.55 -22.18
CA ASP A 103 15.00 21.89 -21.81
C ASP A 103 15.94 20.68 -21.82
N VAL A 104 15.76 19.77 -22.78
CA VAL A 104 16.59 18.57 -22.89
C VAL A 104 17.89 18.94 -23.61
N LYS A 105 18.98 19.06 -22.85
CA LYS A 105 20.32 19.22 -23.43
C LYS A 105 20.78 17.90 -24.04
N TYR A 106 20.97 17.91 -25.35
CA TYR A 106 21.52 16.81 -26.11
C TYR A 106 23.03 16.61 -25.77
N PRO A 107 23.47 15.39 -25.40
CA PRO A 107 24.89 15.10 -25.15
C PRO A 107 25.78 15.21 -26.39
N LEU A 108 25.25 14.91 -27.57
CA LEU A 108 25.94 15.10 -28.85
C LEU A 108 25.35 16.26 -29.63
N SER A 109 26.22 17.04 -30.26
CA SER A 109 25.90 18.13 -31.17
C SER A 109 26.84 18.09 -32.38
N GLU A 110 26.45 18.75 -33.46
CA GLU A 110 27.31 18.87 -34.66
C GLU A 110 28.65 19.58 -34.35
N ALA A 111 28.67 20.41 -33.31
CA ALA A 111 29.87 21.13 -32.88
C ALA A 111 30.93 20.23 -32.22
N ASP A 112 30.55 19.04 -31.78
CA ASP A 112 31.47 18.08 -31.13
C ASP A 112 32.38 17.36 -32.15
N TRP A 113 32.14 17.52 -33.45
CA TRP A 113 32.89 16.87 -34.52
C TRP A 113 33.88 17.84 -35.17
N SER A 114 35.10 17.38 -35.45
CA SER A 114 36.10 18.25 -36.08
C SER A 114 35.85 18.41 -37.58
N LYS A 115 36.14 19.61 -38.12
CA LYS A 115 36.04 19.87 -39.57
C LYS A 115 36.92 18.96 -40.43
N ASN A 116 37.94 18.34 -39.84
CA ASN A 116 38.82 17.40 -40.53
C ASN A 116 38.21 16.00 -40.57
N GLU A 117 37.56 15.53 -39.52
CA GLU A 117 36.81 14.27 -39.50
C GLU A 117 35.62 14.30 -40.46
N LEU A 118 34.92 15.44 -40.57
CA LEU A 118 33.82 15.61 -41.54
C LEU A 118 34.27 15.60 -43.02
N LYS A 119 35.57 15.55 -43.32
CA LYS A 119 36.01 15.37 -44.72
C LYS A 119 35.76 13.94 -45.19
N ASP A 120 35.77 12.97 -44.27
CA ASP A 120 35.50 11.57 -44.59
C ASP A 120 33.99 11.34 -44.72
N PRO A 121 33.50 10.79 -45.85
CA PRO A 121 32.08 10.52 -46.05
C PRO A 121 31.51 9.55 -45.01
N ARG A 122 32.32 8.61 -44.52
CA ARG A 122 31.93 7.64 -43.50
C ARG A 122 31.67 8.30 -42.14
N ALA A 123 32.56 9.19 -41.71
CA ALA A 123 32.40 9.92 -40.46
C ALA A 123 31.15 10.82 -40.48
N LYS A 124 30.85 11.45 -41.63
CA LYS A 124 29.59 12.20 -41.82
C LYS A 124 28.36 11.32 -41.66
N THR A 125 28.35 10.14 -42.27
CA THR A 125 27.22 9.21 -42.14
C THR A 125 27.05 8.72 -40.70
N GLU A 126 28.15 8.48 -39.99
CA GLU A 126 28.13 8.08 -38.58
C GLU A 126 27.56 9.19 -37.69
N MET A 127 28.02 10.44 -37.89
CA MET A 127 27.48 11.61 -37.20
C MET A 127 25.96 11.73 -37.40
N ASP A 128 25.48 11.68 -38.66
CA ASP A 128 24.05 11.80 -38.97
C ASP A 128 23.23 10.69 -38.31
N VAL A 129 23.74 9.44 -38.31
CA VAL A 129 23.08 8.31 -37.66
C VAL A 129 23.02 8.50 -36.15
N LEU A 130 24.10 8.98 -35.53
CA LEU A 130 24.15 9.21 -34.08
C LEU A 130 23.22 10.35 -33.66
N LEU A 131 23.23 11.48 -34.37
CA LEU A 131 22.35 12.62 -34.09
C LEU A 131 20.87 12.23 -34.24
N ARG A 132 20.51 11.55 -35.35
CA ARG A 132 19.14 11.05 -35.54
C ARG A 132 18.76 10.01 -34.50
N GLY A 133 19.67 9.10 -34.15
CA GLY A 133 19.44 8.06 -33.15
C GLY A 133 19.17 8.66 -31.77
N GLN A 134 19.92 9.69 -31.42
CA GLN A 134 19.72 10.46 -30.19
C GLN A 134 18.38 11.19 -30.19
N GLU A 135 18.03 11.91 -31.25
CA GLU A 135 16.72 12.58 -31.38
C GLU A 135 15.56 11.59 -31.23
N GLN A 136 15.63 10.44 -31.89
CA GLN A 136 14.61 9.39 -31.78
C GLN A 136 14.52 8.82 -30.36
N PHE A 137 15.66 8.57 -29.72
CA PHE A 137 15.71 8.09 -28.35
C PHE A 137 15.05 9.09 -27.40
N TYR A 138 15.42 10.37 -27.48
CA TYR A 138 14.84 11.42 -26.65
C TYR A 138 13.35 11.63 -26.92
N LYS A 139 12.93 11.61 -28.18
CA LYS A 139 11.50 11.64 -28.53
C LYS A 139 10.75 10.47 -27.89
N SER A 140 11.27 9.26 -27.97
CA SER A 140 10.64 8.07 -27.37
C SER A 140 10.57 8.17 -25.83
N MET A 141 11.61 8.70 -25.18
CA MET A 141 11.61 8.93 -23.73
C MET A 141 10.59 10.02 -23.34
N LYS A 142 10.55 11.12 -24.10
CA LYS A 142 9.59 12.21 -23.92
C LYS A 142 8.16 11.69 -24.02
N ASP A 143 7.84 10.94 -25.07
CA ASP A 143 6.51 10.36 -25.26
C ASP A 143 6.15 9.34 -24.16
N ARG A 144 7.09 8.49 -23.76
CA ARG A 144 6.88 7.54 -22.65
C ARG A 144 6.66 8.23 -21.31
N SER A 145 7.44 9.28 -21.03
CA SER A 145 7.32 10.05 -19.79
C SER A 145 5.97 10.77 -19.71
N TRP A 146 5.51 11.33 -20.84
CA TRP A 146 4.20 11.94 -20.96
C TRP A 146 3.10 10.91 -20.76
N ALA A 147 3.17 9.75 -21.42
CA ALA A 147 2.20 8.67 -21.26
C ALA A 147 2.04 8.23 -19.80
N MET A 148 3.16 8.07 -19.08
CA MET A 148 3.14 7.73 -17.66
C MET A 148 2.52 8.84 -16.80
N HIS A 149 2.89 10.09 -17.06
CA HIS A 149 2.37 11.24 -16.34
C HIS A 149 0.86 11.40 -16.58
N TRP A 150 0.41 11.33 -17.82
CA TRP A 150 -0.99 11.41 -18.20
C TRP A 150 -1.80 10.28 -17.58
N ARG A 151 -1.33 9.01 -17.64
CA ARG A 151 -2.02 7.89 -16.99
C ARG A 151 -2.14 8.08 -15.49
N LYS A 152 -1.12 8.64 -14.83
CA LYS A 152 -1.18 8.95 -13.40
C LYS A 152 -2.27 9.99 -13.10
N MET A 153 -2.32 11.08 -13.87
CA MET A 153 -3.37 12.10 -13.71
C MET A 153 -4.76 11.52 -13.98
N LYS A 154 -4.89 10.73 -15.05
CA LYS A 154 -6.17 10.14 -15.42
C LYS A 154 -6.66 9.12 -14.41
N ALA A 155 -5.77 8.32 -13.82
CA ALA A 155 -6.11 7.43 -12.73
C ALA A 155 -6.65 8.19 -11.50
N ALA A 156 -6.04 9.32 -11.15
CA ALA A 156 -6.55 10.16 -10.06
C ALA A 156 -7.93 10.74 -10.38
N GLU A 157 -8.14 11.21 -11.61
CA GLU A 157 -9.44 11.72 -12.08
C GLU A 157 -10.53 10.65 -12.04
N VAL A 158 -10.28 9.46 -12.61
CA VAL A 158 -11.21 8.33 -12.59
C VAL A 158 -11.53 7.91 -11.16
N THR A 159 -10.53 7.87 -10.28
CA THR A 159 -10.75 7.56 -8.86
C THR A 159 -11.68 8.58 -8.21
N ARG A 160 -11.42 9.88 -8.43
CA ARG A 160 -12.24 10.96 -7.87
C ARG A 160 -13.68 10.90 -8.39
N ASN A 161 -13.86 10.65 -9.67
CA ASN A 161 -15.19 10.53 -10.27
C ASN A 161 -15.96 9.35 -9.67
N LYS A 162 -15.30 8.20 -9.46
CA LYS A 162 -15.92 7.04 -8.80
C LYS A 162 -16.32 7.34 -7.36
N ILE A 163 -15.46 8.00 -6.59
CA ILE A 163 -15.78 8.42 -5.21
C ILE A 163 -16.98 9.37 -5.21
N ASN A 164 -16.97 10.41 -6.04
CA ASN A 164 -18.08 11.36 -6.13
C ASN A 164 -19.39 10.66 -6.53
N SER A 165 -19.33 9.70 -7.47
CA SER A 165 -20.52 8.93 -7.88
C SER A 165 -21.07 8.06 -6.76
N PHE A 166 -20.18 7.50 -5.93
CA PHE A 166 -20.55 6.72 -4.76
C PHE A 166 -21.17 7.60 -3.67
N GLU A 167 -20.57 8.75 -3.37
CA GLU A 167 -21.12 9.73 -2.42
C GLU A 167 -22.52 10.21 -2.84
N HIS A 168 -22.70 10.51 -4.12
CA HIS A 168 -24.01 10.89 -4.65
C HIS A 168 -25.04 9.74 -4.54
N GLY A 169 -24.63 8.50 -4.82
CA GLY A 169 -25.47 7.32 -4.62
C GLY A 169 -25.92 7.15 -3.17
N LEU A 170 -25.01 7.32 -2.20
CA LEU A 170 -25.34 7.29 -0.77
C LEU A 170 -26.33 8.40 -0.39
N GLU A 171 -26.19 9.60 -0.97
CA GLU A 171 -27.14 10.68 -0.76
C GLU A 171 -28.54 10.28 -1.22
N VAL A 172 -28.66 9.77 -2.46
CA VAL A 172 -29.92 9.30 -3.05
C VAL A 172 -30.56 8.18 -2.23
N ASP A 173 -29.79 7.17 -1.81
CA ASP A 173 -30.29 6.06 -0.98
C ASP A 173 -30.77 6.54 0.39
N SER A 174 -30.08 7.53 0.98
CA SER A 174 -30.50 8.15 2.23
C SER A 174 -31.81 8.92 2.09
N TYR A 175 -32.02 9.62 0.97
CA TYR A 175 -33.30 10.28 0.68
C TYR A 175 -34.42 9.29 0.41
N GLN A 176 -34.15 8.18 -0.30
CA GLN A 176 -35.14 7.14 -0.57
C GLN A 176 -35.54 6.36 0.68
N SER A 177 -34.63 6.23 1.65
CA SER A 177 -34.87 5.57 2.94
C SER A 177 -35.51 6.52 3.98
N ALA A 178 -35.33 7.83 3.84
CA ALA A 178 -35.93 8.85 4.68
C ALA A 178 -37.32 9.31 4.22
N GLN A 179 -37.80 8.86 3.05
CA GLN A 179 -39.20 9.06 2.70
C GLN A 179 -40.09 8.26 3.65
N PRO A 180 -41.10 8.88 4.29
CA PRO A 180 -42.00 8.14 5.17
C PRO A 180 -42.71 7.05 4.34
N GLU A 181 -42.77 5.83 4.88
CA GLU A 181 -43.47 4.67 4.32
C GLU A 181 -44.93 4.97 3.89
N ALA A 182 -45.52 6.04 4.42
CA ALA A 182 -46.82 6.58 4.05
C ALA A 182 -46.91 7.08 2.59
N LEU A 183 -45.80 7.53 1.97
CA LEU A 183 -45.80 8.01 0.58
C LEU A 183 -45.51 6.90 -0.45
N ARG A 184 -44.86 5.79 -0.04
CA ARG A 184 -44.62 4.64 -0.93
C ARG A 184 -45.89 3.85 -1.22
N SER A 185 -46.87 3.88 -0.32
CA SER A 185 -48.16 3.18 -0.49
C SER A 185 -49.23 3.99 -1.24
N GLU A 186 -49.06 5.30 -1.41
CA GLU A 186 -49.99 6.15 -2.18
C GLU A 186 -49.58 6.31 -3.66
N ALA A 187 -48.30 6.11 -4.00
CA ALA A 187 -47.83 6.22 -5.39
C ALA A 187 -48.31 5.07 -6.30
N ASP A 188 -48.61 3.89 -5.74
CA ASP A 188 -49.19 2.76 -6.49
C ASP A 188 -50.71 2.93 -6.76
N VAL A 189 -51.35 3.94 -6.16
CA VAL A 189 -52.79 4.23 -6.37
C VAL A 189 -53.03 5.57 -7.10
N ALA A 190 -52.04 6.48 -7.13
CA ALA A 190 -52.20 7.83 -7.69
C ALA A 190 -51.73 8.00 -9.15
N SER A 191 -51.53 6.93 -9.93
CA SER A 191 -51.31 7.02 -11.39
C SER A 191 -52.61 7.15 -12.21
N THR A 192 -53.73 7.47 -11.55
CA THR A 192 -55.00 7.82 -12.20
C THR A 192 -55.74 8.91 -11.43
N ALA A 193 -55.21 10.13 -11.39
CA ALA A 193 -56.02 11.37 -11.35
C ALA A 193 -55.16 12.64 -11.37
N ALA A 194 -55.21 13.32 -12.52
CA ALA A 194 -55.33 14.77 -12.68
C ALA A 194 -54.67 15.75 -11.67
N ALA A 195 -53.72 16.51 -12.22
CA ALA A 195 -53.73 17.98 -12.31
C ALA A 195 -54.09 18.83 -11.07
N SER A 196 -53.15 19.74 -10.75
CA SER A 196 -53.36 21.17 -10.44
C SER A 196 -52.86 21.65 -9.07
N SER A 197 -52.04 22.70 -9.17
CA SER A 197 -51.81 23.79 -8.21
C SER A 197 -50.70 23.66 -7.15
N VAL A 198 -49.94 24.75 -7.11
CA VAL A 198 -48.86 25.23 -6.21
C VAL A 198 -49.36 26.61 -5.71
N PRO A 199 -48.82 27.31 -4.68
CA PRO A 199 -47.76 27.02 -3.67
C PRO A 199 -48.25 27.26 -2.21
N THR A 200 -47.38 27.15 -1.18
CA THR A 200 -47.02 28.26 -0.24
C THR A 200 -45.94 27.85 0.77
N LYS A 201 -45.10 28.85 1.07
CA LYS A 201 -43.89 28.95 1.90
C LYS A 201 -44.19 28.92 3.41
N VAL A 202 -43.41 28.19 4.23
CA VAL A 202 -43.30 28.45 5.69
C VAL A 202 -41.86 28.28 6.17
N LYS A 203 -41.32 29.32 6.82
CA LYS A 203 -40.06 29.31 7.58
C LYS A 203 -40.32 28.83 9.01
N ARG A 204 -39.39 28.10 9.63
CA ARG A 204 -39.17 28.18 11.09
C ARG A 204 -37.76 27.77 11.47
N ALA A 205 -37.12 28.63 12.25
CA ALA A 205 -35.87 28.38 12.98
C ALA A 205 -36.17 27.70 14.30
N VAL A 206 -35.28 26.82 14.79
CA VAL A 206 -35.11 26.52 16.22
C VAL A 206 -33.63 26.30 16.53
N GLU A 207 -33.21 26.99 17.58
CA GLU A 207 -31.91 27.07 18.23
C GLU A 207 -31.55 25.85 19.12
N LYS A 208 -30.24 25.77 19.43
CA LYS A 208 -29.60 25.46 20.74
C LYS A 208 -29.13 24.05 21.10
N LYS A 209 -27.82 24.06 21.43
CA LYS A 209 -27.09 23.45 22.56
C LYS A 209 -26.87 21.93 22.55
N THR A 210 -25.60 21.56 22.56
CA THR A 210 -25.14 20.33 23.21
C THR A 210 -23.92 20.60 24.06
N ASP A 211 -24.12 20.48 25.36
CA ASP A 211 -23.13 20.45 26.43
C ASP A 211 -22.03 19.40 26.19
N ALA A 212 -20.80 19.80 26.52
CA ALA A 212 -19.62 18.96 26.49
C ALA A 212 -19.66 17.90 27.61
N LYS A 213 -20.25 16.74 27.31
CA LYS A 213 -20.14 15.53 28.14
C LYS A 213 -18.90 14.75 27.71
N LYS A 214 -17.79 14.92 28.45
CA LYS A 214 -16.56 14.11 28.29
C LYS A 214 -16.92 12.63 28.39
N ARG A 215 -16.64 11.89 27.32
CA ARG A 215 -16.99 10.46 27.21
C ARG A 215 -16.00 9.63 28.05
N PRO A 216 -16.46 8.57 28.73
CA PRO A 216 -15.63 7.70 29.55
C PRO A 216 -14.49 6.98 28.80
N ASP A 217 -14.53 6.93 27.46
CA ASP A 217 -13.47 6.34 26.63
C ASP A 217 -12.14 7.11 26.66
N ASP A 218 -12.16 8.42 26.88
CA ASP A 218 -10.94 9.23 26.87
C ASP A 218 -10.07 8.97 28.10
N GLU A 219 -10.67 8.63 29.25
CA GLU A 219 -9.92 8.25 30.45
C GLU A 219 -9.29 6.86 30.33
N LYS A 220 -9.99 5.92 29.70
CA LYS A 220 -9.46 4.57 29.43
C LYS A 220 -8.22 4.65 28.54
N LYS A 221 -8.29 5.45 27.47
CA LYS A 221 -7.17 5.67 26.54
C LYS A 221 -5.99 6.39 27.20
N LYS A 222 -6.25 7.27 28.17
CA LYS A 222 -5.21 7.95 28.95
C LYS A 222 -4.50 6.98 29.91
N ARG A 223 -5.25 6.09 30.59
CA ARG A 223 -4.69 5.06 31.47
C ARG A 223 -3.82 4.06 30.71
N GLU A 224 -4.27 3.60 29.54
CA GLU A 224 -3.49 2.68 28.70
C GLU A 224 -2.17 3.28 28.22
N ARG A 225 -2.16 4.58 27.89
CA ARG A 225 -0.92 5.31 27.54
C ARG A 225 0.04 5.44 28.73
N GLN A 226 -0.47 5.65 29.93
CA GLN A 226 0.34 5.71 31.14
C GLN A 226 0.94 4.34 31.49
N GLU A 227 0.15 3.27 31.40
CA GLU A 227 0.62 1.92 31.68
C GLU A 227 1.68 1.47 30.67
N ARG A 228 1.51 1.82 29.39
CA ARG A 228 2.53 1.55 28.35
C ARG A 228 3.82 2.33 28.60
N ALA A 229 3.73 3.58 29.04
CA ALA A 229 4.90 4.38 29.38
C ALA A 229 5.64 3.83 30.61
N GLU A 230 4.92 3.39 31.64
CA GLU A 230 5.51 2.77 32.83
C GLU A 230 6.18 1.43 32.50
N ARG A 231 5.58 0.60 31.63
CA ARG A 231 6.18 -0.66 31.19
C ARG A 231 7.50 -0.42 30.43
N MET A 232 7.54 0.59 29.57
CA MET A 232 8.76 0.98 28.86
C MET A 232 9.83 1.52 29.82
N ALA A 233 9.44 2.31 30.82
CA ALA A 233 10.36 2.82 31.84
C ALA A 233 10.97 1.68 32.69
N ARG A 234 10.17 0.68 33.07
CA ARG A 234 10.67 -0.51 33.80
C ARG A 234 11.65 -1.32 32.96
N GLN A 235 11.35 -1.56 31.69
CA GLN A 235 12.27 -2.27 30.79
C GLN A 235 13.58 -1.50 30.56
N ALA A 236 13.52 -0.16 30.49
CA ALA A 236 14.71 0.67 30.38
C ALA A 236 15.58 0.58 31.65
N ALA A 237 14.98 0.68 32.84
CA ALA A 237 15.68 0.56 34.11
C ALA A 237 16.30 -0.84 34.30
N GLU A 238 15.62 -1.90 33.87
CA GLU A 238 16.14 -3.27 33.92
C GLU A 238 17.34 -3.48 32.98
N ARG A 239 17.29 -2.89 31.78
CA ARG A 239 18.44 -2.89 30.86
C ARG A 239 19.62 -2.11 31.41
N GLU A 240 19.38 -0.97 32.04
CA GLU A 240 20.45 -0.18 32.67
C GLU A 240 21.09 -0.94 33.84
N ALA A 241 20.27 -1.58 34.69
CA ALA A 241 20.76 -2.43 35.78
C ALA A 241 21.57 -3.64 35.27
N ALA A 242 21.14 -4.26 34.17
CA ALA A 242 21.87 -5.35 33.53
C ALA A 242 23.24 -4.89 32.99
N LEU A 243 23.30 -3.70 32.37
CA LEU A 243 24.54 -3.11 31.89
C LEU A 243 25.48 -2.73 33.05
N ALA A 244 24.93 -2.17 34.13
CA ALA A 244 25.70 -1.87 35.35
C ALA A 244 26.27 -3.14 35.99
N LYS A 245 25.48 -4.21 36.06
CA LYS A 245 25.93 -5.52 36.57
C LYS A 245 26.99 -6.15 35.68
N ALA A 246 26.85 -6.05 34.35
CA ALA A 246 27.84 -6.53 33.39
C ALA A 246 29.16 -5.74 33.49
N LYS A 247 29.08 -4.42 33.68
CA LYS A 247 30.25 -3.56 33.88
C LYS A 247 30.98 -3.89 35.18
N ALA A 248 30.24 -4.03 36.29
CA ALA A 248 30.82 -4.44 37.58
C ALA A 248 31.46 -5.83 37.54
N ALA A 249 30.87 -6.78 36.79
CA ALA A 249 31.45 -8.10 36.59
C ALA A 249 32.74 -8.05 35.75
N ARG A 250 32.83 -7.12 34.81
CA ARG A 250 34.02 -6.91 33.96
C ARG A 250 35.17 -6.25 34.73
N GLU A 251 34.86 -5.29 35.60
CA GLU A 251 35.84 -4.65 36.49
C GLU A 251 36.41 -5.64 37.53
N ARG A 252 35.59 -6.56 38.06
CA ARG A 252 36.07 -7.63 38.95
C ARG A 252 36.96 -8.67 38.27
N LYS A 253 36.79 -8.92 36.97
CA LYS A 253 37.64 -9.82 36.18
C LYS A 253 38.93 -9.16 35.69
N GLY A 254 39.03 -7.83 35.70
CA GLY A 254 40.24 -7.09 35.30
C GLY A 254 41.19 -6.77 36.46
N ALA A 255 40.83 -7.12 37.70
CA ALA A 255 41.61 -6.85 38.91
C ALA A 255 42.19 -8.12 39.57
N SER A 256 42.20 -9.25 38.86
CA SER A 256 42.83 -10.51 39.27
C SER A 256 44.00 -10.86 38.37
#